data_AF-A0A101FLG5-F1
#
_entry.id   AF-A0A101FLG5-F1
#
_cell.length_a   1.000
_cell.length_b   1.000
_cell.length_c   1.000
_cell.angle_alpha   90.00
_cell.angle_beta   90.00
_cell.angle_gamma   90.00
#
_symmetry.space_group_name_H-M   'P 1'
#
loop_
_entity.id
_entity.type
_entity.pdbx_description
1 polymer ?
#
loop_
_entity_poly.entity_id
_entity_poly.type
_entity_poly.pdbx_seq_one_letter_code
_entity_poly.pdbx_strand_id
1 'polypeptide(L)'
;MEKPAETRFSVQELISRRWSPRAFSDELPSWEDLGAMLEAARWAPSCFNGQPWRFIIARRDQKDFYDRALGCLREKNQLGTPGARNRDTGYTPGL
;
A
#
# COMPACT_ATOMS: atom_id res chain seq x y z
N MET A 1 -9.25 -10.24 -7.35
CA MET A 1 -10.48 -9.90 -6.61
C MET A 1 -10.72 -8.41 -6.80
N GLU A 2 -11.87 -8.03 -7.34
CA GLU A 2 -12.24 -6.62 -7.53
C GLU A 2 -13.17 -6.17 -6.40
N LYS A 3 -13.00 -4.94 -5.93
CA LYS A 3 -13.80 -4.35 -4.86
C LYS A 3 -14.06 -2.87 -5.13
N PRO A 4 -14.86 -2.54 -6.16
CA PRO A 4 -15.17 -1.15 -6.48
C PRO A 4 -15.92 -0.48 -5.33
N ALA A 5 -15.56 0.76 -5.02
CA ALA A 5 -16.26 1.59 -4.06
C ALA A 5 -17.59 2.05 -4.64
N GLU A 6 -18.64 2.05 -3.83
CA GLU A 6 -19.91 2.68 -4.19
C GLU A 6 -19.72 4.21 -4.19
N THR A 7 -19.84 4.83 -5.36
CA THR A 7 -19.72 6.30 -5.50
C THR A 7 -21.05 6.89 -5.94
N ARG A 8 -21.45 8.00 -5.30
CA ARG A 8 -22.68 8.73 -5.67
C ARG A 8 -22.55 9.45 -7.02
N PHE A 9 -21.34 9.71 -7.46
CA PHE A 9 -21.02 10.41 -8.71
C PHE A 9 -19.96 9.62 -9.47
N SER A 10 -19.92 9.82 -10.79
CA SER A 10 -18.90 9.22 -11.64
C SER A 10 -17.52 9.78 -11.30
N VAL A 11 -16.56 8.89 -11.10
CA VAL A 11 -15.15 9.20 -10.86
C VAL A 11 -14.30 8.31 -11.75
N GLN A 12 -13.02 8.65 -11.89
CA GLN A 12 -12.05 7.82 -12.61
C GLN A 12 -12.06 6.38 -12.07
N GLU A 13 -12.02 5.40 -12.97
CA GLU A 13 -12.12 3.99 -12.62
C GLU A 13 -11.02 3.54 -11.66
N LEU A 14 -9.79 4.04 -11.85
CA LEU A 14 -8.67 3.77 -10.94
C LEU A 14 -8.96 4.20 -9.50
N ILE A 15 -9.74 5.27 -9.31
CA ILE A 15 -10.11 5.77 -7.99
C ILE A 15 -11.22 4.92 -7.39
N SER A 16 -12.26 4.57 -8.16
CA SER A 16 -13.34 3.71 -7.65
C SER A 16 -12.85 2.30 -7.33
N ARG A 17 -11.86 1.78 -8.05
CA ARG A 17 -11.29 0.43 -7.82
C ARG A 17 -10.20 0.38 -6.75
N ARG A 18 -9.71 1.52 -6.26
CA ARG A 18 -8.64 1.56 -5.25
C ARG A 18 -9.14 1.09 -3.89
N TRP A 19 -8.47 0.09 -3.34
CA TRP A 19 -8.68 -0.39 -1.97
C TRP A 19 -7.34 -0.67 -1.28
N SER A 20 -7.36 -0.99 0.01
CA SER A 20 -6.15 -1.30 0.80
C SER A 20 -6.04 -2.80 1.07
N PRO A 21 -5.42 -3.58 0.17
CA PRO A 21 -5.13 -4.99 0.41
C PRO A 21 -4.17 -5.16 1.59
N ARG A 22 -4.26 -6.32 2.26
CA ARG A 22 -3.41 -6.68 3.41
C ARG A 22 -2.54 -7.92 3.18
N ALA A 23 -2.80 -8.66 2.10
CA ALA A 23 -2.02 -9.81 1.69
C ALA A 23 -1.39 -9.50 0.32
N PHE A 24 -0.07 -9.72 0.22
CA PHE A 24 0.73 -9.50 -0.97
C PHE A 24 1.55 -10.77 -1.24
N SER A 25 1.94 -11.00 -2.49
CA SER A 25 2.90 -12.05 -2.82
C SER A 25 4.29 -11.71 -2.27
N ASP A 26 5.20 -12.70 -2.30
CA ASP A 26 6.62 -12.51 -1.98
C ASP A 26 7.42 -11.93 -3.16
N GLU A 27 6.76 -11.65 -4.28
CA GLU A 27 7.36 -11.01 -5.45
C GLU A 27 7.77 -9.57 -5.12
N LEU A 28 8.99 -9.20 -5.51
CA LEU A 28 9.52 -7.86 -5.31
C LEU A 28 9.15 -6.98 -6.51
N PRO A 29 8.61 -5.77 -6.29
CA PRO A 29 8.44 -4.82 -7.38
C PRO A 29 9.80 -4.38 -7.94
N SER A 30 9.81 -4.06 -9.23
CA SER A 30 10.99 -3.50 -9.88
C SER A 30 11.32 -2.13 -9.29
N TRP A 31 12.57 -1.70 -9.43
CA TRP A 31 12.96 -0.34 -9.04
C TRP A 31 12.33 0.72 -9.94
N GLU A 32 12.06 0.39 -11.20
CA GLU A 32 11.40 1.27 -12.16
C GLU A 32 9.95 1.56 -11.74
N ASP A 33 9.20 0.52 -11.36
CA ASP A 33 7.82 0.68 -10.88
C ASP A 33 7.76 1.50 -9.60
N LEU A 34 8.63 1.20 -8.63
CA LEU A 34 8.76 1.98 -7.39
C LEU A 34 9.12 3.44 -7.70
N GLY A 35 10.06 3.67 -8.62
CA GLY A 35 10.47 5.00 -9.04
C GLY A 35 9.32 5.77 -9.67
N ALA A 36 8.57 5.16 -10.58
CA ALA A 36 7.41 5.77 -11.23
C ALA A 36 6.31 6.14 -10.21
N MET A 37 6.04 5.27 -9.24
CA MET A 37 5.07 5.54 -8.18
C MET A 37 5.47 6.74 -7.30
N LEU A 38 6.75 6.82 -6.93
CA LEU A 38 7.26 7.91 -6.10
C LEU A 38 7.38 9.23 -6.89
N GLU A 39 7.69 9.16 -8.18
CA GLU A 39 7.65 10.29 -9.10
C GLU A 39 6.21 10.85 -9.18
N ALA A 40 5.20 9.98 -9.34
CA ALA A 40 3.81 10.41 -9.30
C ALA A 40 3.44 11.04 -7.95
N ALA A 41 3.90 10.45 -6.84
CA ALA A 41 3.62 10.97 -5.49
C ALA A 41 4.23 12.36 -5.25
N ARG A 42 5.45 12.62 -5.76
CA ARG A 42 6.11 13.93 -5.58
C ARG A 42 5.47 15.07 -6.40
N TRP A 43 4.55 14.77 -7.31
CA TRP A 43 3.80 15.79 -8.06
C TRP A 43 2.54 16.28 -7.34
N ALA A 44 2.25 15.77 -6.14
CA ALA A 44 1.19 16.31 -5.31
C ALA A 44 1.42 17.82 -5.04
N PRO A 45 0.38 18.67 -5.00
CA PRO A 45 0.55 20.05 -4.59
C PRO A 45 0.98 20.14 -3.12
N SER A 46 1.80 21.15 -2.78
CA SER A 46 2.20 21.45 -1.39
C SER A 46 2.18 22.94 -1.11
N CYS A 47 2.02 23.30 0.17
CA CYS A 47 2.06 24.68 0.62
C CYS A 47 3.39 25.34 0.19
N PHE A 48 3.29 26.50 -0.48
CA PHE A 48 4.44 27.21 -1.07
C PHE A 48 5.32 26.37 -2.01
N ASN A 49 4.78 25.27 -2.55
CA ASN A 49 5.55 24.29 -3.33
C ASN A 49 6.82 23.79 -2.59
N GLY A 50 6.77 23.72 -1.25
CA GLY A 50 7.92 23.33 -0.44
C GLY A 50 8.32 21.86 -0.57
N GLN A 51 7.43 21.01 -1.10
CA GLN A 51 7.68 19.59 -1.40
C GLN A 51 8.34 18.84 -0.21
N PRO A 52 7.71 18.87 0.98
CA PRO A 52 8.36 18.43 2.21
C PRO A 52 8.46 16.90 2.33
N TRP A 53 7.78 16.14 1.47
CA TRP A 53 7.76 14.68 1.53
C TRP A 53 9.17 14.10 1.40
N ARG A 54 9.41 13.07 2.21
CA ARG A 54 10.57 12.20 2.11
C ARG A 54 10.05 10.77 2.13
N PHE A 55 10.55 9.97 1.20
CA PHE A 55 10.15 8.57 1.07
C PHE A 55 11.31 7.69 1.52
N ILE A 56 11.00 6.70 2.35
CA ILE A 56 11.95 5.69 2.80
C ILE A 56 11.42 4.35 2.32
N ILE A 57 12.24 3.62 1.56
CA ILE A 57 11.84 2.35 0.95
C ILE A 57 12.65 1.24 1.62
N ALA A 58 11.96 0.34 2.32
CA ALA A 58 12.56 -0.86 2.88
C ALA A 58 12.07 -2.08 2.09
N ARG A 59 12.98 -2.75 1.37
CA ARG A 59 12.66 -3.93 0.54
C ARG A 59 13.10 -5.21 1.24
N ARG A 60 12.40 -6.32 1.01
CA ARG A 60 12.68 -7.61 1.68
C ARG A 60 14.03 -8.22 1.29
N ASP A 61 14.59 -7.83 0.15
CA ASP A 61 15.95 -8.21 -0.27
C ASP A 61 17.06 -7.46 0.53
N GLN A 62 16.70 -6.45 1.32
CA GLN A 62 17.60 -5.70 2.20
C GLN A 62 17.28 -6.02 3.67
N LYS A 63 17.51 -7.27 4.07
CA LYS A 63 17.01 -7.85 5.33
C LYS A 63 17.21 -6.97 6.56
N ASP A 64 18.42 -6.51 6.82
CA ASP A 64 18.72 -5.73 8.04
C ASP A 64 17.95 -4.41 8.11
N PHE A 65 17.84 -3.70 6.97
CA PHE A 65 17.09 -2.46 6.92
C PHE A 65 15.58 -2.71 6.97
N TYR A 66 15.12 -3.76 6.30
CA TYR A 66 13.73 -4.21 6.33
C TYR A 66 13.26 -4.54 7.74
N ASP A 67 14.01 -5.36 8.47
CA ASP A 67 13.65 -5.78 9.82
C ASP A 67 13.60 -4.58 10.78
N ARG A 68 14.53 -3.63 10.65
CA ARG A 68 14.51 -2.38 11.41
C ARG A 68 13.28 -1.53 11.09
N ALA A 69 12.96 -1.36 9.81
CA ALA A 69 11.79 -0.59 9.38
C ALA A 69 10.48 -1.25 9.84
N LEU A 70 10.40 -2.58 9.75
CA LEU A 70 9.27 -3.38 10.22
C LEU A 70 9.08 -3.24 11.74
N GLY A 71 10.19 -3.26 12.51
CA GLY A 71 10.19 -3.07 13.95
C GLY A 71 9.66 -1.70 14.42
N CYS A 72 9.69 -0.68 13.56
CA CYS A 72 9.09 0.63 13.85
C CYS A 72 7.55 0.66 13.73
N LEU A 73 6.94 -0.40 13.18
CA LEU A 73 5.48 -0.49 13.03
C LEU A 73 4.85 -1.13 14.27
N ARG A 74 3.56 -0.84 14.52
CA ARG A 74 2.77 -1.56 15.54
C ARG A 74 2.62 -3.04 15.14
N GLU A 75 2.60 -3.94 16.12
CA GLU A 75 2.51 -5.40 15.93
C GLU A 75 1.45 -5.83 14.89
N LYS A 76 0.23 -5.26 14.99
CA LYS A 76 -0.86 -5.56 14.04
C LYS A 76 -0.57 -5.21 12.58
N ASN A 77 0.40 -4.32 12.33
CA ASN A 77 0.85 -3.91 11.00
C ASN A 77 2.15 -4.62 10.58
N GLN A 78 2.82 -5.32 11.50
CA GLN A 78 3.96 -6.19 11.16
C GLN A 78 3.47 -7.52 10.55
N LEU A 79 2.27 -7.94 10.94
CA LEU A 79 1.57 -9.11 10.42
C LEU A 79 0.97 -8.83 9.03
N GLY A 80 1.81 -8.76 8.01
CA GLY A 80 1.40 -9.07 6.64
C GLY A 80 1.63 -10.56 6.42
N THR A 81 0.74 -11.42 6.95
CA THR A 81 0.97 -12.86 7.07
C THR A 81 1.45 -13.51 5.77
N PRO A 82 2.72 -13.93 5.68
CA PRO A 82 3.16 -14.84 4.63
C PRO A 82 2.41 -16.17 4.86
N GLY A 83 1.60 -16.60 3.88
CA GLY A 83 0.85 -17.86 3.97
C GLY A 83 -0.58 -17.78 4.51
N ALA A 84 -1.24 -16.60 4.52
CA ALA A 84 -2.70 -16.53 4.65
C ALA A 84 -3.36 -17.15 3.40
N ARG A 85 -3.42 -18.49 3.36
CA ARG A 85 -4.29 -19.24 2.48
C ARG A 85 -5.66 -18.57 2.50
N ASN A 86 -6.12 -18.25 1.30
CA ASN A 86 -7.50 -17.92 0.94
C ASN A 86 -8.47 -18.52 1.97
N ARG A 87 -8.88 -17.71 2.94
CA ARG A 87 -10.06 -17.99 3.74
C ARG A 87 -10.91 -16.78 3.57
N ASP A 88 -12.00 -17.00 2.86
CA ASP A 88 -13.17 -16.16 2.78
C ASP A 88 -13.52 -15.65 4.18
N THR A 89 -12.95 -14.52 4.58
CA THR A 89 -13.46 -13.81 5.75
C THR A 89 -14.67 -13.06 5.26
N GLY A 90 -15.81 -13.77 5.31
CA GLY A 90 -17.15 -13.21 5.25
C GLY A 90 -17.27 -12.13 6.31
N TYR A 91 -16.97 -10.90 5.91
CA TYR A 91 -17.30 -9.71 6.68
C TYR A 91 -18.77 -9.41 6.41
N THR A 92 -19.64 -9.86 7.31
CA THR A 92 -20.98 -9.28 7.48
C THR A 92 -20.83 -7.98 8.26
N PRO A 93 -21.25 -6.82 7.73
CA PRO A 93 -21.35 -5.60 8.52
C PRO A 93 -22.39 -5.84 9.63
N GLY A 94 -21.99 -5.63 10.88
CA GLY A 94 -22.93 -5.63 12.00
C GLY A 94 -23.80 -4.38 11.94
N LEU A 95 -25.12 -4.62 11.95
CA LEU A 95 -26.27 -3.74 12.22
C LEU A 95 -26.26 -2.33 11.62
#